data_AF-A0A356BE62-F1
#
_entry.id   AF-A0A356BE62-F1
#
_cell.length_a   1.000
_cell.length_b   1.000
_cell.length_c   1.000
_cell.angle_alpha   90.00
_cell.angle_beta   90.00
_cell.angle_gamma   90.00
#
_symmetry.space_group_name_H-M   'P 1'
#
loop_
_entity.id
_entity.type
_entity.pdbx_description
1 polymer ?
#
loop_
_entity_poly.entity_id
_entity_poly.type
_entity_poly.pdbx_seq_one_letter_code
_entity_poly.pdbx_strand_id
1 'polypeptide(L)'
;YVNAVKGHGGGWPLAKPLHCITLLDIHRSLSEASLFTIGLTDEHTNCPIEKAVNLAIDDVLHEAGQLVLRRFAEVTLDKLAVEYAAKLS
;
A
#
# COMPACT_ATOMS: atom_id res chain seq x y z
N TYR A 1 11.15 -9.18 3.96
CA TYR A 1 10.47 -9.51 5.24
C TYR A 1 10.50 -10.99 5.63
N VAL A 2 11.06 -11.87 4.79
CA VAL A 2 11.23 -13.29 5.08
C VAL A 2 12.68 -13.69 4.83
N ASN A 3 13.16 -14.73 5.50
CA ASN A 3 14.46 -15.32 5.26
C ASN A 3 14.28 -16.63 4.48
N ALA A 4 15.04 -16.82 3.40
CA ALA A 4 15.01 -18.07 2.64
C ALA A 4 15.87 -19.13 3.34
N VAL A 5 15.27 -20.25 3.78
CA VAL A 5 16.01 -21.38 4.35
C VAL A 5 16.08 -22.50 3.31
N LYS A 6 17.29 -22.91 2.90
CA LYS A 6 17.50 -24.04 1.98
C LYS A 6 17.64 -25.35 2.75
N GLY A 7 16.97 -26.42 2.28
CA GLY A 7 17.08 -27.78 2.84
C GLY A 7 15.74 -28.54 2.81
N HIS A 8 15.76 -29.82 3.18
CA HIS A 8 14.56 -30.66 3.30
C HIS A 8 13.78 -30.20 4.55
N GLY A 9 12.68 -29.46 4.36
CA GLY A 9 12.00 -28.65 5.39
C GLY A 9 12.12 -27.13 5.20
N GLY A 10 12.65 -26.68 4.05
CA GLY A 10 12.80 -25.27 3.71
C GLY A 10 11.47 -24.51 3.62
N GLY A 11 11.53 -23.23 3.95
CA GLY A 11 10.39 -22.32 3.96
C GLY A 11 10.85 -20.87 4.04
N TRP A 12 9.88 -19.98 4.24
CA TRP A 12 10.10 -18.53 4.32
C TRP A 12 9.69 -18.01 5.70
N PRO A 13 10.43 -18.34 6.78
CA PRO A 13 10.17 -17.75 8.08
C PRO A 13 10.25 -16.22 8.01
N LEU A 14 9.37 -15.56 8.76
CA LEU A 14 9.40 -14.11 8.89
C LEU A 14 10.71 -13.67 9.55
N ALA A 15 11.30 -12.60 9.02
CA ALA A 15 12.53 -12.02 9.53
C ALA A 15 12.32 -11.14 10.78
N LYS A 16 11.06 -10.79 11.11
CA LYS A 16 10.66 -10.03 12.30
C LYS A 16 9.27 -10.46 12.80
N PRO A 17 8.94 -10.24 14.09
CA PRO A 17 7.62 -10.53 14.64
C PRO A 17 6.50 -9.77 13.92
N LEU A 18 5.28 -10.33 13.89
CA LEU A 18 4.11 -9.75 13.21
C LEU A 18 3.75 -8.34 13.70
N HIS A 19 3.89 -8.08 15.01
CA HIS A 19 3.64 -6.75 15.60
C HIS A 19 4.65 -5.68 15.16
N CYS A 20 5.76 -6.07 14.52
CA CYS A 20 6.73 -5.16 13.93
C CYS A 20 6.52 -4.96 12.42
N ILE A 21 5.54 -5.64 11.80
CA ILE A 21 5.29 -5.54 10.36
C ILE A 21 3.99 -4.77 10.15
N THR A 22 4.07 -3.60 9.51
CA THR A 22 2.90 -2.78 9.21
C THR A 22 2.28 -3.16 7.85
N LEU A 23 1.03 -2.76 7.62
CA LEU A 23 0.43 -2.86 6.29
C LEU A 23 1.20 -1.99 5.27
N LEU A 24 1.77 -0.87 5.72
CA LEU A 24 2.63 -0.01 4.88
C LEU A 24 3.90 -0.74 4.44
N ASP A 25 4.52 -1.52 5.33
CA ASP A 25 5.68 -2.34 5.00
C ASP A 25 5.36 -3.34 3.89
N ILE A 26 4.19 -3.98 3.97
CA ILE A 26 3.72 -4.92 2.94
C ILE A 26 3.43 -4.18 1.64
N HIS A 27 2.70 -3.07 1.68
CA HIS A 27 2.42 -2.24 0.51
C HIS A 27 3.71 -1.86 -0.23
N ARG A 28 4.74 -1.39 0.48
CA ARG A 28 6.03 -1.02 -0.10
C ARG A 28 6.83 -2.20 -0.67
N SER A 29 6.56 -3.43 -0.24
CA SER A 29 7.26 -4.62 -0.73
C SER A 29 6.65 -5.21 -1.99
N LEU A 30 5.36 -4.91 -2.23
CA LEU A 30 4.58 -5.51 -3.30
C LEU A 30 4.27 -4.52 -4.43
N SER A 31 4.17 -3.22 -4.12
CA SER A 31 3.75 -2.20 -5.09
C SER A 31 4.95 -1.55 -5.78
N GLU A 32 5.00 -1.69 -7.11
CA GLU A 32 5.76 -0.78 -8.02
C GLU A 32 4.85 0.35 -8.58
N ALA A 33 3.54 0.29 -8.31
CA ALA A 33 2.52 1.16 -8.90
C ALA A 33 2.00 2.24 -7.92
N SER A 34 1.35 3.28 -8.45
CA SER A 34 0.69 4.33 -7.68
C SER A 34 -0.48 3.79 -6.85
N LEU A 35 -0.73 4.40 -5.69
CA LEU A 35 -1.85 4.03 -4.80
C LEU A 35 -3.23 4.15 -5.48
N PHE A 36 -3.36 5.10 -6.39
CA PHE A 36 -4.55 5.32 -7.18
C PHE A 36 -4.18 5.23 -8.66
N THR A 37 -5.02 4.55 -9.44
CA THR A 37 -4.95 4.56 -10.89
C THR A 37 -6.16 5.32 -11.41
N ILE A 38 -6.01 6.64 -11.49
CA ILE A 38 -7.01 7.52 -12.11
C ILE A 38 -6.37 8.08 -13.39
N GLY A 39 -6.94 7.73 -14.54
CA GLY A 39 -6.48 8.23 -15.83
C GLY A 39 -6.86 9.69 -15.97
N LEU A 40 -5.90 10.59 -15.73
CA LEU A 40 -6.04 11.98 -16.12
C LEU A 40 -5.98 12.03 -17.65
N THR A 41 -6.98 12.64 -18.27
CA THR A 41 -7.02 12.82 -19.72
C THR A 41 -5.89 13.74 -20.16
N ASP A 42 -5.15 13.33 -21.19
CA ASP A 42 -4.18 14.15 -21.95
C ASP A 42 -4.65 14.24 -23.41
N GLU A 43 -5.96 14.29 -23.62
CA GLU A 43 -6.55 14.32 -24.97
C GLU A 43 -6.41 15.70 -25.61
N HIS A 44 -6.20 16.77 -24.82
CA HIS A 44 -5.93 18.11 -25.32
C HIS A 44 -4.73 18.77 -24.61
N THR A 45 -3.52 18.40 -25.03
CA THR A 45 -2.22 18.87 -24.49
C THR A 45 -2.04 20.41 -24.43
N ASN A 46 -2.87 21.18 -25.15
CA ASN A 46 -2.83 22.65 -25.17
C ASN A 46 -4.00 23.34 -24.44
N CYS A 47 -4.93 22.61 -23.81
CA CYS A 47 -6.07 23.19 -23.11
C CYS A 47 -5.67 23.66 -21.69
N PRO A 48 -5.64 24.97 -21.38
CA PRO A 48 -5.18 25.45 -20.07
C PRO A 48 -6.13 25.07 -18.93
N ILE A 49 -7.43 24.97 -19.21
CA ILE A 49 -8.42 24.56 -18.21
C ILE A 49 -8.30 23.07 -17.87
N GLU A 50 -8.00 22.21 -18.84
CA GLU A 50 -7.74 20.79 -18.61
C GLU A 50 -6.54 20.59 -17.67
N LYS A 51 -5.46 21.34 -17.89
CA LYS A 51 -4.29 21.33 -16.99
C LYS A 51 -4.65 21.76 -15.57
N ALA A 52 -5.44 22.82 -15.43
CA ALA A 52 -5.89 23.28 -14.11
C ALA A 52 -6.75 22.24 -13.39
N VAL A 53 -7.65 21.56 -14.10
CA VAL A 53 -8.47 20.47 -13.56
C VAL A 53 -7.61 19.28 -13.16
N ASN A 54 -6.69 18.85 -14.02
CA ASN A 54 -5.78 17.74 -13.74
C ASN A 54 -4.91 18.02 -12.50
N LEU A 55 -4.39 19.25 -12.35
CA LEU A 55 -3.64 19.65 -11.16
C LEU A 55 -4.50 19.61 -9.89
N ALA A 56 -5.73 20.14 -9.94
CA ALA A 56 -6.63 20.11 -8.79
C ALA A 56 -6.98 18.68 -8.36
N ILE A 57 -7.12 17.76 -9.32
CA ILE A 57 -7.35 16.34 -9.03
C ILE A 57 -6.09 15.70 -8.45
N ASP A 58 -4.91 15.94 -9.03
CA ASP A 58 -3.64 15.39 -8.56
C ASP A 58 -3.33 15.79 -7.11
N ASP A 59 -3.54 17.07 -6.76
CA ASP A 59 -3.36 17.57 -5.40
C ASP A 59 -4.24 16.82 -4.39
N VAL A 60 -5.51 16.63 -4.71
CA VAL A 60 -6.45 15.89 -3.85
C VAL A 60 -6.04 14.42 -3.71
N LEU A 61 -5.62 13.78 -4.79
CA LEU A 61 -5.17 12.39 -4.77
C LEU A 61 -3.87 12.24 -4.00
N HIS A 62 -2.97 13.22 -4.07
CA HIS A 62 -1.75 13.25 -3.26
C HIS A 62 -2.10 13.27 -1.77
N GLU A 63 -2.95 14.20 -1.33
CA GLU A 63 -3.36 14.32 0.06
C GLU A 63 -4.06 13.04 0.57
N ALA A 64 -4.99 12.51 -0.22
CA ALA A 64 -5.66 11.26 0.08
C ALA A 64 -4.67 10.10 0.19
N GLY A 65 -3.67 10.04 -0.71
CA GLY A 65 -2.63 9.02 -0.69
C GLY A 65 -1.79 9.08 0.57
N GLN A 66 -1.38 10.27 1.00
CA GLN A 66 -0.66 10.44 2.27
C GLN A 66 -1.50 10.03 3.48
N LEU A 67 -2.81 10.28 3.47
CA LEU A 67 -3.70 9.77 4.51
C LEU A 67 -3.72 8.24 4.54
N VAL A 68 -3.87 7.59 3.38
CA VAL A 68 -3.87 6.12 3.27
C VAL A 68 -2.55 5.53 3.78
N LEU A 69 -1.40 6.04 3.33
CA LEU A 69 -0.09 5.56 3.77
C LEU A 69 0.11 5.73 5.28
N ARG A 70 -0.35 6.84 5.86
CA ARG A 70 -0.30 7.06 7.31
C ARG A 70 -1.13 6.00 8.05
N ARG A 71 -2.36 5.73 7.61
CA ARG A 71 -3.21 4.69 8.20
C ARG A 71 -2.60 3.29 8.06
N PHE A 72 -1.96 3.00 6.93
CA PHE A 72 -1.28 1.72 6.73
C PHE A 72 -0.10 1.52 7.69
N ALA A 73 0.55 2.59 8.15
CA ALA A 73 1.61 2.51 9.15
C ALA A 73 1.08 2.19 10.57
N GLU A 74 -0.19 2.45 10.85
CA GLU A 74 -0.82 2.24 12.18
C GLU A 74 -1.33 0.80 12.39
N VAL A 75 -1.47 0.04 11.30
CA VAL A 75 -2.01 -1.32 11.28
C VAL A 75 -0.87 -2.32 11.12
N THR A 76 -0.74 -3.21 12.10
CA THR A 76 0.26 -4.29 12.12
C THR A 76 -0.37 -5.65 11.79
N LEU A 77 0.43 -6.59 11.29
CA LEU A 77 -0.09 -7.89 10.83
C LEU A 77 -0.70 -8.74 11.95
N ASP A 78 -0.23 -8.58 13.19
CA ASP A 78 -0.81 -9.25 14.36
C ASP A 78 -2.25 -8.78 14.64
N LYS A 79 -2.55 -7.47 14.48
CA LYS A 79 -3.91 -6.95 14.61
C LYS A 79 -4.85 -7.59 13.58
N LEU A 80 -4.40 -7.67 12.32
CA LEU A 80 -5.16 -8.31 11.24
C LEU A 80 -5.37 -9.81 11.49
N ALA A 81 -4.36 -10.50 12.04
CA ALA A 81 -4.46 -11.92 12.35
C ALA A 81 -5.50 -12.21 13.45
N VAL A 82 -5.59 -11.36 14.47
CA VAL A 82 -6.61 -11.47 15.53
C VAL A 82 -8.01 -11.25 14.98
N GLU A 83 -8.21 -10.21 14.15
CA GLU A 83 -9.50 -9.95 13.51
C GLU A 83 -9.95 -11.09 12.59
N TYR A 84 -9.01 -11.72 11.88
CA TYR A 84 -9.31 -12.87 11.02
C TYR A 84 -9.70 -14.10 11.85
N ALA A 85 -8.97 -14.39 12.93
CA ALA A 85 -9.30 -15.51 13.81
C ALA A 85 -10.69 -15.36 14.46
N ALA A 86 -11.08 -14.13 14.84
CA ALA A 86 -12.40 -13.84 15.40
C ALA A 86 -13.56 -13.97 14.39
N LYS A 87 -13.30 -13.96 13.08
CA LYS A 87 -14.32 -14.16 12.03
C LYS A 87 -14.56 -15.64 11.68
N LEU A 88 -13.68 -16.53 12.14
CA LEU A 88 -13.74 -17.97 11.89
C LEU A 88 -14.36 -18.78 13.05
N SER A 89 -14.65 -18.12 14.17
CA SER A 89 -15.36 -18.67 15.34
C SER A 89 -16.85 -18.37 15.28
#